data_AF-A0A9E5K0A8-F1
#
_entry.id   AF-A0A9E5K0A8-F1
#
_cell.length_a   1.000
_cell.length_b   1.000
_cell.length_c   1.000
_cell.angle_alpha   90.00
_cell.angle_beta   90.00
_cell.angle_gamma   90.00
#
_symmetry.space_group_name_H-M   'P 1'
#
loop_
_entity.id
_entity.type
_entity.pdbx_description
1 polymer ?
#
loop_
_entity_poly.entity_id
_entity_poly.type
_entity_poly.pdbx_seq_one_letter_code
_entity_poly.pdbx_strand_id
1 'polypeptide(L)'
;MKRHVAVLMGGLSAEREISLRSGEACAAALEEKGYLVSRVDVGHDVASYLAQLKPDVAFNALHGKYGEDGCVQGLLELLHIPYTHSGVLASSVAMNKEVAKTLMAAAGVPTPQGRVVHRLEAAKGHVLPPPYVLKPVSEGSSFGVFIVEEHAQRPPLALSASDWPHGDFMLAERFIPGRELTCAVMGDRPLDVIEILAADGGWYDYHAKYAKGGSKHVLPA
;
A
#
# COMPACT_ATOMS: atom_id res chain seq x y z
N MET A 1 16.13 23.67 21.11
CA MET A 1 16.83 22.54 20.47
C MET A 1 16.15 22.23 19.15
N LYS A 2 16.88 21.78 18.12
CA LYS A 2 16.26 21.29 16.87
C LYS A 2 15.49 20.01 17.20
N ARG A 3 14.25 19.90 16.71
CA ARG A 3 13.48 18.65 16.87
C ARG A 3 14.17 17.52 16.09
N HIS A 4 14.28 16.36 16.72
CA HIS A 4 14.87 15.16 16.15
C HIS A 4 13.79 14.27 15.54
N VAL A 5 13.92 14.01 14.23
CA VAL A 5 13.02 13.16 13.46
C VAL A 5 13.74 11.87 13.09
N ALA A 6 13.18 10.73 13.46
CA ALA A 6 13.59 9.43 12.92
C ALA A 6 12.77 9.14 11.66
N VAL A 7 13.42 9.05 10.50
CA VAL A 7 12.76 8.64 9.24
C VAL A 7 12.87 7.13 9.12
N LEU A 8 11.76 6.43 9.33
CA LEU A 8 11.69 4.98 9.21
C LEU A 8 11.56 4.60 7.73
N MET A 9 12.50 3.82 7.22
CA MET A 9 12.61 3.49 5.79
C MET A 9 13.15 2.08 5.58
N GLY A 10 13.13 1.60 4.33
CA GLY A 10 13.53 0.24 3.99
C GLY A 10 12.50 -0.77 4.48
N GLY A 11 12.83 -1.47 5.56
CA GLY A 11 11.94 -2.49 6.13
C GLY A 11 12.11 -3.86 5.50
N LEU A 12 11.17 -4.75 5.85
CA LEU A 12 11.20 -6.19 5.58
C LEU A 12 10.20 -6.63 4.51
N SER A 13 9.48 -5.68 3.89
CA SER A 13 8.47 -5.96 2.87
C SER A 13 9.09 -6.11 1.47
N ALA A 14 8.31 -6.62 0.52
CA ALA A 14 8.69 -6.63 -0.89
C ALA A 14 8.88 -5.21 -1.48
N GLU A 15 8.39 -4.18 -0.80
CA GLU A 15 8.42 -2.78 -1.22
C GLU A 15 9.62 -2.00 -0.64
N ARG A 16 10.61 -2.71 -0.07
CA ARG A 16 11.79 -2.15 0.57
C ARG A 16 12.49 -1.06 -0.25
N GLU A 17 12.76 -1.32 -1.53
CA GLU A 17 13.46 -0.35 -2.40
C GLU A 17 12.65 0.94 -2.62
N ILE A 18 11.32 0.84 -2.66
CA ILE A 18 10.41 1.97 -2.77
C ILE A 18 10.43 2.78 -1.47
N SER A 19 10.45 2.08 -0.33
CA SER A 19 10.59 2.71 0.99
C SER A 19 11.93 3.43 1.16
N LEU A 20 13.05 2.84 0.73
CA LEU A 20 14.36 3.51 0.79
C LEU A 20 14.36 4.80 -0.03
N ARG A 21 13.82 4.78 -1.24
CA ARG A 21 13.71 5.98 -2.09
C ARG A 21 12.82 7.05 -1.46
N SER A 22 11.68 6.65 -0.90
CA SER A 22 10.75 7.57 -0.23
C SER A 22 11.37 8.19 1.02
N GLY A 23 11.99 7.34 1.86
CA GLY A 23 12.66 7.76 3.08
C GLY A 23 13.79 8.74 2.83
N GLU A 24 14.62 8.51 1.80
CA GLU A 24 15.71 9.43 1.47
C GLU A 24 15.18 10.81 1.04
N ALA A 25 14.15 10.84 0.19
CA ALA A 25 13.53 12.10 -0.24
C ALA A 25 12.91 12.86 0.94
N CYS A 26 12.20 12.17 1.83
CA CYS A 26 11.63 12.77 3.05
C CYS A 26 12.71 13.28 4.01
N ALA A 27 13.78 12.50 4.22
CA ALA A 27 14.88 12.87 5.09
C ALA A 27 15.60 14.13 4.59
N ALA A 28 15.93 14.18 3.30
CA ALA A 28 16.56 15.35 2.68
C ALA A 28 15.69 16.61 2.82
N ALA A 29 14.38 16.50 2.59
CA ALA A 29 13.46 17.62 2.76
C ALA A 29 13.37 18.10 4.23
N LEU A 30 13.37 17.18 5.20
CA LEU A 30 13.38 17.52 6.62
C LEU A 30 14.70 18.20 7.03
N GLU A 31 15.84 17.73 6.52
CA GLU A 31 17.15 18.36 6.74
C GLU A 31 17.20 19.79 6.18
N GLU A 32 16.66 20.00 4.97
CA GLU A 32 16.53 21.33 4.35
C GLU A 32 15.69 22.28 5.22
N LYS A 33 14.66 21.76 5.89
CA LYS A 33 13.84 22.54 6.85
C LYS A 33 14.49 22.68 8.23
N GLY A 34 15.70 22.17 8.42
CA GLY A 34 16.53 22.41 9.60
C GLY A 34 16.28 21.45 10.77
N TYR A 35 15.54 20.36 10.57
CA TYR A 35 15.39 19.30 11.58
C TYR A 35 16.70 18.52 11.77
N LEU A 36 16.88 17.91 12.95
CA LEU A 36 17.87 16.86 13.13
C LEU A 36 17.24 15.56 12.62
N VAL A 37 17.88 14.85 11.70
CA VAL A 37 17.29 13.67 11.05
C VAL A 37 18.16 12.44 11.26
N SER A 38 17.55 11.33 11.66
CA SER A 38 18.16 10.00 11.61
C SER A 38 17.40 9.15 10.62
N ARG A 39 18.08 8.65 9.59
CA ARG A 39 17.55 7.64 8.67
C ARG A 39 17.64 6.28 9.37
N VAL A 40 16.51 5.61 9.55
CA VAL A 40 16.41 4.34 10.26
C VAL A 40 15.93 3.29 9.27
N ASP A 41 16.86 2.47 8.79
CA ASP A 41 16.52 1.29 8.00
C ASP A 41 15.95 0.23 8.94
N VAL A 42 14.65 -0.04 8.81
CA VAL A 42 13.92 -0.83 9.80
C VAL A 42 14.24 -2.32 9.68
N GLY A 43 14.87 -2.85 10.71
CA GLY A 43 15.07 -4.29 10.94
C GLY A 43 14.23 -4.82 12.10
N HIS A 44 14.43 -6.10 12.43
CA HIS A 44 13.76 -6.75 13.57
C HIS A 44 14.15 -6.16 14.94
N ASP A 45 15.28 -5.46 15.02
CA ASP A 45 15.83 -4.82 16.20
C ASP A 45 15.40 -3.36 16.39
N VAL A 46 14.50 -2.85 15.53
CA VAL A 46 14.08 -1.44 15.51
C VAL A 46 13.57 -0.93 16.86
N ALA A 47 12.92 -1.78 17.66
CA ALA A 47 12.48 -1.42 19.01
C ALA A 47 13.65 -0.95 19.90
N SER A 48 14.72 -1.75 19.95
CA SER A 48 15.92 -1.45 20.74
C SER A 48 16.63 -0.21 20.20
N TYR A 49 16.71 -0.09 18.88
CA TYR A 49 17.34 1.06 18.23
C TYR A 49 16.61 2.37 18.54
N LEU A 50 15.28 2.40 18.40
CA LEU A 50 14.47 3.57 18.70
C LEU A 50 14.47 3.93 20.20
N ALA A 51 14.49 2.93 21.09
CA ALA A 51 14.60 3.16 22.53
C ALA A 51 15.93 3.82 22.95
N GLN A 52 17.01 3.58 22.21
CA GLN A 52 18.29 4.25 22.40
C GLN A 52 18.32 5.62 21.73
N LEU A 53 17.80 5.71 20.50
CA LEU A 53 17.81 6.93 19.69
C LEU A 53 16.95 8.04 20.29
N LYS A 54 15.80 7.70 20.87
CA LYS A 54 14.82 8.60 21.52
C LYS A 54 14.49 9.84 20.66
N PRO A 55 14.01 9.66 19.41
CA PRO A 55 13.60 10.79 18.59
C PRO A 55 12.37 11.49 19.17
N ASP A 56 12.20 12.78 18.85
CA ASP A 56 11.00 13.53 19.24
C ASP A 56 9.76 13.08 18.44
N VAL A 57 9.96 12.58 17.22
CA VAL A 57 8.90 12.09 16.32
C VAL A 57 9.48 11.12 15.29
N ALA A 58 8.71 10.12 14.89
CA ALA A 58 9.01 9.24 13.77
C ALA A 58 8.24 9.66 12.51
N PHE A 59 8.95 9.86 11.40
CA PHE A 59 8.34 9.95 10.08
C PHE A 59 8.32 8.55 9.47
N ASN A 60 7.13 7.96 9.32
CA ASN A 60 6.99 6.63 8.74
C ASN A 60 7.00 6.71 7.21
N ALA A 61 8.10 6.28 6.58
CA ALA A 61 8.24 6.15 5.12
C ALA A 61 8.36 4.67 4.69
N LEU A 62 7.91 3.74 5.55
CA LEU A 62 7.80 2.32 5.22
C LEU A 62 6.62 2.07 4.27
N HIS A 63 6.76 1.09 3.39
CA HIS A 63 5.71 0.66 2.45
C HIS A 63 5.39 -0.81 2.67
N GLY A 64 4.12 -1.16 2.60
CA GLY A 64 3.64 -2.53 2.72
C GLY A 64 3.64 -3.07 4.14
N LYS A 65 3.73 -4.41 4.24
CA LYS A 65 3.68 -5.15 5.50
C LYS A 65 4.70 -4.63 6.52
N TYR A 66 4.30 -4.60 7.78
CA TYR A 66 4.98 -4.02 8.94
C TYR A 66 5.02 -2.48 8.98
N GLY A 67 4.96 -1.80 7.83
CA GLY A 67 4.98 -0.34 7.74
C GLY A 67 3.59 0.31 7.73
N GLU A 68 2.64 -0.32 7.05
CA GLU A 68 1.31 0.24 6.76
C GLU A 68 0.16 -0.54 7.42
N ASP A 69 0.46 -1.67 8.05
CA ASP A 69 -0.52 -2.63 8.58
C ASP A 69 -0.80 -2.50 10.09
N GLY A 70 -0.23 -1.48 10.73
CA GLY A 70 -0.39 -1.22 12.17
C GLY A 70 0.72 -1.79 13.05
N CYS A 71 1.64 -2.61 12.51
CA CYS A 71 2.70 -3.21 13.32
C CYS A 71 3.70 -2.18 13.85
N VAL A 72 4.32 -1.36 12.97
CA VAL A 72 5.25 -0.32 13.41
C VAL A 72 4.54 0.75 14.24
N GLN A 73 3.28 1.06 13.91
CA GLN A 73 2.45 1.98 14.67
C GLN A 73 2.29 1.48 16.11
N GLY A 74 1.94 0.20 16.30
CA GLY A 74 1.79 -0.39 17.63
C GLY A 74 3.09 -0.38 18.43
N LEU A 75 4.24 -0.59 17.78
CA LEU A 75 5.55 -0.44 18.42
C LEU A 75 5.79 1.02 18.86
N LEU A 76 5.47 2.00 18.02
CA LEU A 76 5.64 3.41 18.32
C LEU A 76 4.71 3.88 19.46
N GLU A 77 3.48 3.36 19.53
CA GLU A 77 2.57 3.55 20.67
C GLU A 77 3.20 3.07 21.98
N LEU A 78 3.77 1.85 21.99
CA LEU A 78 4.41 1.28 23.19
C LEU A 78 5.67 2.05 23.61
N LEU A 79 6.41 2.60 22.64
CA LEU A 79 7.59 3.43 22.90
C LEU A 79 7.25 4.90 23.22
N HIS A 80 5.97 5.29 23.14
CA HIS A 80 5.50 6.67 23.27
C HIS A 80 6.23 7.65 22.34
N ILE A 81 6.52 7.23 21.11
CA ILE A 81 7.13 8.07 20.08
C ILE A 81 6.01 8.57 19.16
N PRO A 82 5.72 9.89 19.11
CA PRO A 82 4.77 10.44 18.14
C PRO A 82 5.17 10.08 16.71
N TYR A 83 4.20 9.86 15.81
CA TYR A 83 4.50 9.47 14.44
C TYR A 83 3.54 10.05 13.41
N THR A 84 3.99 10.08 12.15
CA THR A 84 3.17 10.57 11.02
C THR A 84 2.15 9.54 10.54
N HIS A 85 1.13 10.03 9.82
CA HIS A 85 0.07 9.23 9.18
C HIS A 85 -0.95 8.64 10.18
N SER A 86 -1.54 7.50 9.81
CA SER A 86 -2.63 6.83 10.53
C SER A 86 -2.14 6.04 11.73
N GLY A 87 -2.99 5.95 12.77
CA GLY A 87 -2.76 5.09 13.91
C GLY A 87 -3.07 3.61 13.65
N VAL A 88 -2.79 2.75 14.65
CA VAL A 88 -2.83 1.28 14.57
C VAL A 88 -4.07 0.74 13.85
N LEU A 89 -5.28 1.06 14.34
CA LEU A 89 -6.52 0.52 13.79
C LEU A 89 -6.73 0.93 12.32
N ALA A 90 -6.54 2.21 12.02
CA ALA A 90 -6.76 2.74 10.68
C ALA A 90 -5.77 2.12 9.67
N SER A 91 -4.50 1.95 10.06
CA SER A 91 -3.49 1.26 9.27
C SER A 91 -3.86 -0.21 9.02
N SER A 92 -4.16 -0.98 10.07
CA SER A 92 -4.53 -2.39 9.94
C SER A 92 -5.78 -2.61 9.09
N VAL A 93 -6.79 -1.74 9.25
CA VAL A 93 -8.02 -1.76 8.46
C VAL A 93 -7.73 -1.45 7.00
N ALA A 94 -7.00 -0.37 6.71
CA ALA A 94 -6.76 0.08 5.34
C ALA A 94 -5.92 -0.92 4.54
N MET A 95 -4.97 -1.61 5.19
CA MET A 95 -4.13 -2.61 4.53
C MET A 95 -4.93 -3.86 4.12
N ASN A 96 -5.96 -4.22 4.88
CA ASN A 96 -6.85 -5.33 4.57
C ASN A 96 -8.03 -4.88 3.68
N LYS A 97 -7.97 -5.21 2.39
CA LYS A 97 -8.97 -4.76 1.40
C LYS A 97 -10.39 -5.23 1.69
N GLU A 98 -10.57 -6.41 2.27
CA GLU A 98 -11.90 -6.93 2.62
C GLU A 98 -12.51 -6.13 3.77
N VAL A 99 -11.73 -5.92 4.83
CA VAL A 99 -12.18 -5.16 6.01
C VAL A 99 -12.43 -3.69 5.63
N ALA A 100 -11.49 -3.07 4.91
CA ALA A 100 -11.65 -1.70 4.42
C ALA A 100 -12.95 -1.53 3.61
N LYS A 101 -13.22 -2.43 2.66
CA LYS A 101 -14.45 -2.38 1.86
C LYS A 101 -15.71 -2.58 2.68
N THR A 102 -15.69 -3.49 3.65
CA THR A 102 -16.84 -3.75 4.52
C THR A 102 -17.23 -2.47 5.26
N LEU A 103 -16.25 -1.75 5.80
CA LEU A 103 -16.46 -0.48 6.49
C LEU A 103 -16.87 0.64 5.53
N MET A 104 -16.23 0.73 4.36
CA MET A 104 -16.60 1.70 3.31
C MET A 104 -18.06 1.52 2.86
N ALA A 105 -18.47 0.28 2.59
CA ALA A 105 -19.83 -0.04 2.18
C ALA A 105 -20.85 0.26 3.30
N ALA A 106 -20.52 -0.06 4.56
CA ALA A 106 -21.35 0.30 5.71
C ALA A 106 -21.50 1.82 5.87
N ALA A 107 -20.50 2.60 5.46
CA ALA A 107 -20.52 4.07 5.43
C ALA A 107 -21.16 4.66 4.15
N GLY A 108 -21.65 3.84 3.22
CA GLY A 108 -22.26 4.30 1.98
C GLY A 108 -21.28 4.69 0.87
N VAL A 109 -19.98 4.40 1.04
CA VAL A 109 -18.97 4.61 -0.02
C VAL A 109 -19.08 3.47 -1.04
N PRO A 110 -19.27 3.78 -2.34
CA PRO A 110 -19.41 2.76 -3.36
C PRO A 110 -18.08 2.01 -3.54
N THR A 111 -18.14 0.68 -3.50
CA THR A 111 -16.98 -0.16 -3.81
C THR A 111 -17.39 -1.30 -4.76
N PRO A 112 -16.47 -1.86 -5.56
CA PRO A 112 -16.81 -2.92 -6.51
C PRO A 112 -17.44 -4.13 -5.81
N GLN A 113 -18.45 -4.76 -6.42
CA GLN A 113 -19.00 -5.99 -5.84
C GLN A 113 -17.99 -7.13 -5.97
N GLY A 114 -17.86 -7.95 -4.92
CA GLY A 114 -16.86 -8.99 -4.88
C GLY A 114 -17.00 -9.93 -3.69
N ARG A 115 -16.08 -10.88 -3.59
CA ARG A 115 -15.97 -11.84 -2.49
C ARG A 115 -14.52 -12.26 -2.26
N VAL A 116 -14.22 -12.68 -1.04
CA VAL A 116 -12.95 -13.32 -0.73
C VAL A 116 -13.01 -14.81 -1.06
N VAL A 117 -11.93 -15.33 -1.64
CA VAL A 117 -11.77 -16.72 -2.04
C VAL A 117 -10.34 -17.18 -1.73
N HIS A 118 -10.18 -18.47 -1.43
CA HIS A 118 -8.85 -19.06 -1.33
C HIS A 118 -8.23 -19.19 -2.73
N ARG A 119 -6.95 -18.87 -2.90
CA ARG A 119 -6.27 -18.86 -4.22
C ARG A 119 -6.37 -20.21 -4.94
N LEU A 120 -6.23 -21.31 -4.21
CA LEU A 120 -6.32 -22.67 -4.78
C LEU A 120 -7.73 -23.04 -5.21
N GLU A 121 -8.77 -22.41 -4.65
CA GLU A 121 -10.14 -22.54 -5.15
C GLU A 121 -10.32 -21.69 -6.41
N ALA A 122 -9.82 -20.45 -6.37
CA ALA A 122 -9.85 -19.55 -7.52
C ALA A 122 -9.05 -20.08 -8.73
N ALA A 123 -8.06 -20.93 -8.51
CA ALA A 123 -7.31 -21.59 -9.57
C ALA A 123 -8.12 -22.68 -10.31
N LYS A 124 -9.15 -23.26 -9.68
CA LYS A 124 -9.93 -24.38 -10.26
C LYS A 124 -10.95 -23.95 -11.30
N GLY A 125 -11.38 -22.68 -11.27
CA GLY A 125 -12.40 -22.16 -12.17
C GLY A 125 -12.79 -20.73 -11.84
N HIS A 126 -13.58 -20.11 -12.71
CA HIS A 126 -14.01 -18.73 -12.52
C HIS A 126 -14.85 -18.58 -11.25
N VAL A 127 -14.40 -17.71 -10.36
CA VAL A 127 -15.09 -17.37 -9.10
C VAL A 127 -16.12 -16.26 -9.28
N LEU A 128 -16.07 -15.55 -10.39
CA LEU A 128 -17.05 -14.55 -10.83
C LEU A 128 -17.18 -14.64 -12.35
N PRO A 129 -18.30 -14.23 -12.95
CA PRO A 129 -18.38 -14.02 -14.40
C PRO A 129 -17.28 -13.02 -14.84
N PRO A 130 -16.45 -13.34 -15.83
CA PRO A 130 -15.53 -12.38 -16.41
C PRO A 130 -16.26 -11.16 -17.02
N PRO A 131 -15.64 -9.96 -17.03
CA PRO A 131 -14.33 -9.65 -16.48
C PRO A 131 -14.32 -9.38 -14.97
N TYR A 132 -13.26 -9.81 -14.28
CA TYR A 132 -13.06 -9.57 -12.85
C TYR A 132 -11.58 -9.40 -12.49
N VAL A 133 -11.30 -8.80 -11.35
CA VAL A 133 -9.95 -8.63 -10.81
C VAL A 133 -9.75 -9.57 -9.62
N LEU A 134 -8.60 -10.22 -9.54
CA LEU A 134 -8.12 -10.93 -8.36
C LEU A 134 -6.96 -10.16 -7.76
N LYS A 135 -6.97 -9.97 -6.44
CA LYS A 135 -5.86 -9.32 -5.73
C LYS A 135 -5.70 -9.89 -4.33
N PRO A 136 -4.47 -10.03 -3.80
CA PRO A 136 -4.28 -10.48 -2.43
C PRO A 136 -4.92 -9.48 -1.46
N VAL A 137 -5.54 -10.00 -0.40
CA VAL A 137 -6.30 -9.16 0.54
C VAL A 137 -5.42 -8.08 1.20
N SER A 138 -4.16 -8.40 1.50
CA SER A 138 -3.27 -7.57 2.33
C SER A 138 -1.91 -7.23 1.68
N GLU A 139 -1.87 -7.02 0.36
CA GLU A 139 -0.64 -6.62 -0.37
C GLU A 139 -0.71 -5.21 -0.97
N GLY A 140 0.43 -4.55 -1.10
CA GLY A 140 0.60 -3.23 -1.73
C GLY A 140 1.02 -3.29 -3.20
N SER A 141 1.28 -2.13 -3.80
CA SER A 141 2.00 -1.98 -5.08
C SER A 141 1.55 -2.82 -6.28
N SER A 142 0.27 -3.20 -6.34
CA SER A 142 -0.30 -4.07 -7.38
C SER A 142 0.34 -5.48 -7.45
N PHE A 143 1.06 -5.91 -6.41
CA PHE A 143 1.62 -7.26 -6.36
C PHE A 143 0.52 -8.33 -6.28
N GLY A 144 0.67 -9.37 -7.09
CA GLY A 144 -0.29 -10.48 -7.16
C GLY A 144 -1.67 -10.11 -7.73
N VAL A 145 -1.81 -8.93 -8.35
CA VAL A 145 -3.05 -8.51 -8.99
C VAL A 145 -3.17 -9.12 -10.39
N PHE A 146 -4.33 -9.69 -10.70
CA PHE A 146 -4.65 -10.21 -12.02
C PHE A 146 -5.97 -9.64 -12.50
N ILE A 147 -6.00 -9.19 -13.75
CA ILE A 147 -7.23 -8.87 -14.47
C ILE A 147 -7.60 -10.08 -15.31
N VAL A 148 -8.75 -10.68 -15.02
CA VAL A 148 -9.36 -11.76 -15.81
C VAL A 148 -10.28 -11.12 -16.83
N GLU A 149 -9.88 -11.16 -18.09
CA GLU A 149 -10.60 -10.55 -19.21
C GLU A 149 -11.90 -11.29 -19.56
N GLU A 150 -12.82 -10.60 -20.23
CA GLU A 150 -14.17 -11.10 -20.54
C GLU A 150 -14.19 -12.45 -21.27
N HIS A 151 -13.22 -12.71 -22.14
CA HIS A 151 -13.12 -13.93 -22.95
C HIS A 151 -12.11 -14.94 -22.39
N ALA A 152 -11.57 -14.70 -21.19
CA ALA A 152 -10.64 -15.61 -20.54
C ALA A 152 -11.30 -16.98 -20.32
N GLN A 153 -10.64 -18.04 -20.78
CA GLN A 153 -11.15 -19.41 -20.67
C GLN A 153 -10.86 -20.05 -19.31
N ARG A 154 -9.90 -19.50 -18.56
CA ARG A 154 -9.46 -20.02 -17.26
C ARG A 154 -8.90 -18.91 -16.37
N PRO A 155 -8.92 -19.09 -15.04
CA PRO A 155 -8.22 -18.22 -14.10
C PRO A 155 -6.69 -18.23 -14.28
N PRO A 156 -5.97 -17.24 -13.73
CA PRO A 156 -4.51 -17.19 -13.77
C PRO A 156 -3.84 -18.42 -13.15
N LEU A 157 -2.93 -19.06 -13.88
CA LEU A 157 -2.21 -20.26 -13.41
C LEU A 157 -1.33 -19.99 -12.18
N ALA A 158 -0.82 -18.76 -12.05
CA ALA A 158 0.00 -18.32 -10.93
C ALA A 158 -0.68 -18.54 -9.56
N LEU A 159 -2.02 -18.59 -9.50
CA LEU A 159 -2.76 -18.88 -8.28
C LEU A 159 -2.47 -20.26 -7.70
N SER A 160 -2.03 -21.22 -8.53
CA SER A 160 -1.65 -22.58 -8.13
C SER A 160 -0.16 -22.77 -7.87
N ALA A 161 0.64 -21.70 -8.02
CA ALA A 161 2.08 -21.77 -7.83
C ALA A 161 2.43 -22.20 -6.38
N SER A 162 3.39 -23.11 -6.23
CA SER A 162 3.85 -23.58 -4.92
C SER A 162 4.69 -22.54 -4.18
N ASP A 163 5.35 -21.67 -4.93
CA ASP A 163 6.21 -20.56 -4.47
C ASP A 163 5.45 -19.22 -4.37
N TRP A 164 4.13 -19.27 -4.20
CA TRP A 164 3.27 -18.10 -4.06
C TRP A 164 3.74 -17.21 -2.87
N PRO A 165 4.19 -15.97 -3.12
CA PRO A 165 4.84 -15.16 -2.09
C PRO A 165 3.86 -14.33 -1.25
N HIS A 166 2.56 -14.38 -1.54
CA HIS A 166 1.53 -13.57 -0.90
C HIS A 166 0.62 -14.41 0.01
N GLY A 167 -0.34 -13.77 0.68
CA GLY A 167 -1.38 -14.49 1.43
C GLY A 167 -2.23 -15.41 0.53
N ASP A 168 -2.78 -16.47 1.13
CA ASP A 168 -3.61 -17.46 0.42
C ASP A 168 -5.02 -16.96 0.05
N PHE A 169 -5.47 -15.86 0.66
CA PHE A 169 -6.79 -15.29 0.41
C PHE A 169 -6.71 -14.14 -0.59
N MET A 170 -7.57 -14.23 -1.61
CA MET A 170 -7.70 -13.28 -2.70
C MET A 170 -9.07 -12.62 -2.63
N LEU A 171 -9.11 -11.32 -2.89
CA LEU A 171 -10.33 -10.59 -3.15
C LEU A 171 -10.63 -10.64 -4.66
N ALA A 172 -11.76 -11.25 -5.03
CA ALA A 172 -12.28 -11.28 -6.38
C ALA A 172 -13.36 -10.19 -6.53
N GLU A 173 -13.20 -9.28 -7.48
CA GLU A 173 -14.14 -8.17 -7.70
C GLU A 173 -14.52 -8.01 -9.16
N ARG A 174 -15.73 -7.55 -9.45
CA ARG A 174 -16.09 -7.11 -10.79
C ARG A 174 -15.10 -6.06 -11.29
N PHE A 175 -14.62 -6.23 -12.51
CA PHE A 175 -13.80 -5.22 -13.17
C PHE A 175 -14.65 -3.98 -13.43
N ILE A 176 -14.12 -2.80 -13.06
CA ILE A 176 -14.78 -1.52 -13.29
C ILE A 176 -14.05 -0.80 -14.43
N PRO A 177 -14.62 -0.74 -15.64
CA PRO A 177 -14.02 0.02 -16.73
C PRO A 177 -14.17 1.51 -16.45
N GLY A 178 -13.16 2.30 -16.82
CA GLY A 178 -13.24 3.75 -16.75
C GLY A 178 -11.92 4.42 -16.38
N ARG A 179 -12.04 5.60 -15.78
CA ARG A 179 -10.92 6.44 -15.36
C ARG A 179 -10.38 5.96 -14.02
N GLU A 180 -9.06 5.95 -13.89
CA GLU A 180 -8.39 5.70 -12.61
C GLU A 180 -8.03 7.04 -11.95
N LEU A 181 -8.63 7.29 -10.79
CA LEU A 181 -8.51 8.56 -10.07
C LEU A 181 -7.92 8.33 -8.67
N THR A 182 -7.11 9.27 -8.20
CA THR A 182 -6.61 9.29 -6.81
C THR A 182 -6.70 10.69 -6.21
N CYS A 183 -6.93 10.78 -4.90
CA CYS A 183 -7.01 12.02 -4.16
C CYS A 183 -6.21 11.87 -2.86
N ALA A 184 -5.20 12.72 -2.68
CA ALA A 184 -4.43 12.77 -1.44
C ALA A 184 -5.24 13.52 -0.36
N VAL A 185 -5.09 13.11 0.89
CA VAL A 185 -5.70 13.77 2.06
C VAL A 185 -4.59 14.24 3.00
N MET A 186 -4.65 15.49 3.44
CA MET A 186 -3.71 16.07 4.39
C MET A 186 -4.45 16.66 5.58
N GLY A 187 -4.30 16.03 6.74
CA GLY A 187 -5.11 16.34 7.91
C GLY A 187 -6.57 15.99 7.65
N ASP A 188 -7.45 16.97 7.76
CA ASP A 188 -8.89 16.87 7.52
C ASP A 188 -9.31 17.34 6.12
N ARG A 189 -8.35 17.66 5.24
CA ARG A 189 -8.63 18.24 3.91
C ARG A 189 -8.25 17.30 2.76
N PRO A 190 -9.18 17.01 1.84
CA PRO A 190 -8.83 16.44 0.54
C PRO A 190 -8.07 17.49 -0.29
N LEU A 191 -7.07 17.02 -1.04
CA LEU A 191 -6.34 17.82 -2.03
C LEU A 191 -6.96 17.62 -3.41
N ASP A 192 -6.27 18.09 -4.46
CA ASP A 192 -6.73 17.92 -5.83
C ASP A 192 -6.77 16.45 -6.27
N VAL A 193 -7.66 16.15 -7.21
CA VAL A 193 -7.81 14.83 -7.82
C VAL A 193 -6.87 14.71 -9.01
N ILE A 194 -6.15 13.59 -9.06
CA ILE A 194 -5.27 13.20 -10.16
C ILE A 194 -5.94 12.10 -10.96
N GLU A 195 -5.96 12.23 -12.28
CA GLU A 195 -6.21 11.11 -13.19
C GLU A 195 -4.89 10.43 -13.56
N ILE A 196 -4.86 9.11 -13.43
CA ILE A 196 -3.71 8.27 -13.73
C ILE A 196 -3.94 7.60 -15.08
N LEU A 197 -3.03 7.84 -16.01
CA LEU A 197 -3.03 7.23 -17.34
C LEU A 197 -1.77 6.37 -17.48
N ALA A 198 -1.93 5.04 -17.54
CA ALA A 198 -0.82 4.15 -17.86
C ALA A 198 -0.28 4.47 -19.27
N ALA A 199 1.05 4.55 -19.43
CA ALA A 199 1.65 5.05 -20.67
C ALA A 199 1.44 4.11 -21.87
N ASP A 200 1.27 2.82 -21.62
CA ASP A 200 0.97 1.79 -22.61
C ASP A 200 -0.53 1.64 -22.92
N GLY A 201 -1.38 2.45 -22.27
CA GLY A 201 -2.84 2.35 -22.36
C GLY A 201 -3.43 1.15 -21.62
N GLY A 202 -2.61 0.42 -20.85
CA GLY A 202 -3.02 -0.67 -19.98
C GLY A 202 -3.60 -0.19 -18.66
N TRP A 203 -3.30 -0.92 -17.59
CA TRP A 203 -3.74 -0.61 -16.23
C TRP A 203 -2.56 -0.17 -15.35
N TYR A 204 -2.84 0.42 -14.19
CA TYR A 204 -1.81 0.93 -13.28
C TYR A 204 -1.09 -0.16 -12.47
N ASP A 205 -0.30 -0.95 -13.18
CA ASP A 205 0.53 -2.02 -12.63
C ASP A 205 1.81 -1.50 -11.97
N TYR A 206 2.65 -2.41 -11.49
CA TYR A 206 3.94 -2.06 -10.86
C TYR A 206 4.87 -1.28 -11.81
N HIS A 207 4.93 -1.67 -13.08
CA HIS A 207 5.78 -0.99 -14.05
C HIS A 207 5.27 0.43 -14.31
N ALA A 208 3.96 0.61 -14.52
CA ALA A 208 3.33 1.91 -14.70
C ALA A 208 3.56 2.87 -13.52
N LYS A 209 3.64 2.32 -12.29
CA LYS A 209 3.91 3.07 -11.05
C LYS A 209 5.35 3.57 -10.93
N TYR A 210 6.33 2.72 -11.21
CA TYR A 210 7.72 2.96 -10.79
C TYR A 210 8.71 3.15 -11.94
N ALA A 211 8.36 2.73 -13.16
CA ALA A 211 9.20 2.98 -14.32
C ALA A 211 9.16 4.48 -14.69
N LYS A 212 10.31 5.00 -15.12
CA LYS A 212 10.39 6.37 -15.60
C LYS A 212 9.50 6.52 -16.85
N GLY A 213 8.47 7.36 -16.74
CA GLY A 213 7.48 7.53 -17.81
C GLY A 213 6.48 6.38 -17.94
N GLY A 214 6.35 5.51 -16.93
CA GLY A 214 5.37 4.42 -16.91
C GLY A 214 3.91 4.88 -16.85
N SER A 215 3.67 6.11 -16.40
CA SER A 215 2.34 6.72 -16.34
C SER A 215 2.42 8.24 -16.52
N LYS A 216 1.29 8.83 -16.90
CA LYS A 216 1.03 10.27 -16.91
C LYS A 216 -0.01 10.58 -15.84
N HIS A 217 0.29 11.57 -15.01
CA HIS A 217 -0.62 12.08 -13.98
C HIS A 217 -1.18 13.42 -14.44
N VAL A 218 -2.50 13.51 -14.63
CA VAL A 218 -3.20 14.72 -15.06
C VAL A 218 -3.79 15.40 -13.81
N LEU A 219 -3.41 16.65 -13.58
CA LEU A 219 -3.77 17.43 -12.39
C LEU A 219 -4.14 18.88 -12.76
N PRO A 220 -5.38 19.35 -12.50
CA PRO A 220 -6.52 18.56 -12.02
C PRO A 220 -6.98 17.54 -13.07
N ALA A 221 -7.60 16.45 -12.60
CA ALA A 221 -8.23 15.42 -13.41
C ALA A 221 -9.33 15.96 -14.35
#